data_AF-F4CZF6-F1
#
_entry.id   AF-F4CZF6-F1
#
_cell.length_a   1.000
_cell.length_b   1.000
_cell.length_c   1.000
_cell.angle_alpha   90.00
_cell.angle_beta   90.00
_cell.angle_gamma   90.00
#
_symmetry.space_group_name_H-M   'P 1'
#
loop_
_entity.id
_entity.type
_entity.pdbx_description
1 polymer ?
#
loop_
_entity_poly.entity_id
_entity_poly.type
_entity_poly.pdbx_seq_one_letter_code
_entity_poly.pdbx_strand_id
1 'polypeptide(L)'
;MARIRETGDLSFWYQPRVTVDRVRGPDDVARFYLLLEPAGRAIFRRVIVGRKRLPDVGAHERTWGFVDLVACRPEAVADELAPETDETRTRGVRVAPRARPAGEAGYAIVEHAGHTHLVYVLELPEAPGPVQHELGIHRAMSMIVAVRNPEGAAPPATGLPPGRRAHYPEQLQRALGTRRFAPLDSPKFLDHPGTELVLIAASGDPLRELGIDIPKCRETPEPTDLLSRLGAEPGAHPLGPLLEGRWE
;
A
#
# COMPACT_ATOMS: atom_id res chain seq x y z
N MET A 1 -24.23 1.90 -10.43
CA MET A 1 -23.70 3.25 -10.18
C MET A 1 -22.57 3.11 -9.17
N ALA A 2 -21.41 3.73 -9.41
CA ALA A 2 -20.29 3.64 -8.49
C ALA A 2 -20.57 4.44 -7.21
N ARG A 3 -20.12 3.94 -6.05
CA ARG A 3 -20.24 4.64 -4.76
C ARG A 3 -18.87 4.76 -4.10
N ILE A 4 -18.41 5.98 -3.90
CA ILE A 4 -17.19 6.27 -3.17
C ILE A 4 -17.42 5.96 -1.68
N ARG A 5 -16.52 5.19 -1.08
CA ARG A 5 -16.53 4.78 0.32
C ARG A 5 -15.47 5.51 1.15
N GLU A 6 -14.34 5.86 0.55
CA GLU A 6 -13.24 6.60 1.16
C GLU A 6 -12.40 7.26 0.06
N THR A 7 -11.80 8.40 0.35
CA THR A 7 -10.75 9.04 -0.46
C THR A 7 -9.59 9.43 0.45
N GLY A 8 -8.42 9.71 -0.11
CA GLY A 8 -7.27 10.17 0.67
C GLY A 8 -5.99 10.14 -0.13
N ASP A 9 -4.87 10.18 0.59
CA ASP A 9 -3.53 10.22 0.02
C ASP A 9 -2.87 8.85 0.13
N LEU A 10 -2.13 8.47 -0.89
CA LEU A 10 -1.45 7.19 -1.02
C LEU A 10 0.00 7.45 -1.41
N SER A 11 0.93 6.87 -0.66
CA SER A 11 2.34 6.84 -1.06
C SER A 11 2.85 5.42 -1.20
N PHE A 12 3.76 5.24 -2.16
CA PHE A 12 4.43 3.98 -2.46
C PHE A 12 5.83 4.01 -1.91
N TRP A 13 6.23 2.96 -1.20
CA TRP A 13 7.55 2.88 -0.56
C TRP A 13 8.16 1.50 -0.77
N TYR A 14 9.48 1.43 -0.89
CA TYR A 14 10.20 0.16 -0.89
C TYR A 14 11.32 0.16 0.13
N GLN A 15 11.58 -1.00 0.74
CA GLN A 15 12.72 -1.21 1.63
C GLN A 15 13.77 -2.07 0.91
N PRO A 16 15.02 -1.61 0.76
CA PRO A 16 16.11 -2.43 0.25
C PRO A 16 16.42 -3.64 1.14
N ARG A 17 17.01 -4.69 0.58
CA ARG A 17 17.58 -5.79 1.36
C ARG A 17 18.82 -5.35 2.12
N VAL A 18 18.99 -5.92 3.32
CA VAL A 18 20.12 -5.67 4.23
C VAL A 18 21.50 -5.96 3.62
N THR A 19 21.57 -6.83 2.62
CA THR A 19 22.84 -7.28 2.01
C THR A 19 23.16 -6.58 0.71
N VAL A 20 22.44 -5.51 0.36
CA VAL A 20 22.57 -4.85 -0.94
C VAL A 20 23.13 -3.45 -0.74
N ASP A 21 24.29 -3.19 -1.38
CA ASP A 21 24.93 -1.87 -1.34
C ASP A 21 24.16 -0.81 -2.15
N ARG A 22 23.53 -1.24 -3.25
CA ARG A 22 22.68 -0.40 -4.11
C ARG A 22 21.61 -1.24 -4.78
N VAL A 23 20.36 -0.78 -4.71
CA VAL A 23 19.24 -1.46 -5.38
C VAL A 23 19.39 -1.32 -6.89
N ARG A 24 19.16 -2.40 -7.63
CA ARG A 24 19.20 -2.41 -9.11
C ARG A 24 17.87 -2.83 -9.75
N GLY A 25 16.93 -3.33 -8.93
CA GLY A 25 15.63 -3.81 -9.36
C GLY A 25 14.84 -4.48 -8.23
N PRO A 26 13.67 -5.06 -8.53
CA PRO A 26 12.76 -5.63 -7.54
C PRO A 26 13.34 -6.80 -6.72
N ASP A 27 14.33 -7.51 -7.24
CA ASP A 27 14.97 -8.63 -6.54
C ASP A 27 15.76 -8.17 -5.30
N ASP A 28 16.29 -6.94 -5.35
CA ASP A 28 17.01 -6.26 -4.27
C ASP A 28 16.09 -5.60 -3.25
N VAL A 29 14.78 -5.58 -3.50
CA VAL A 29 13.77 -5.07 -2.58
C VAL A 29 13.42 -6.15 -1.56
N ALA A 30 13.41 -5.81 -0.28
CA ALA A 30 12.94 -6.66 0.80
C ALA A 30 11.42 -6.59 0.95
N ARG A 31 10.87 -5.37 0.98
CA ARG A 31 9.44 -5.08 1.20
C ARG A 31 8.98 -3.94 0.32
N PHE A 32 7.73 -3.98 -0.12
CA PHE A 32 7.04 -2.90 -0.83
C PHE A 32 5.78 -2.56 -0.06
N TYR A 33 5.53 -1.27 0.12
CA TYR A 33 4.48 -0.74 0.97
C TYR A 33 3.55 0.17 0.18
N LEU A 34 2.26 0.07 0.50
CA LEU A 34 1.27 1.09 0.21
C LEU A 34 0.94 1.77 1.54
N LEU A 35 1.14 3.08 1.63
CA LEU A 35 0.80 3.83 2.82
C LEU A 35 -0.38 4.76 2.51
N LEU A 36 -1.51 4.47 3.14
CA LEU A 36 -2.76 5.18 2.93
C LEU A 36 -3.04 6.11 4.10
N GLU A 37 -3.43 7.33 3.78
CA GLU A 37 -3.99 8.30 4.71
C GLU A 37 -5.38 8.72 4.25
N PRO A 38 -6.45 8.25 4.91
CA PRO A 38 -7.81 8.66 4.57
C PRO A 38 -8.07 10.14 4.86
N ALA A 39 -8.67 10.84 3.89
CA ALA A 39 -9.05 12.24 4.04
C ALA A 39 -10.00 12.45 5.23
N GLY A 40 -9.74 13.49 6.03
CA GLY A 40 -10.54 13.83 7.21
C GLY A 40 -10.40 12.86 8.38
N ARG A 41 -9.43 11.94 8.35
CA ARG A 41 -9.14 11.02 9.46
C ARG A 41 -7.65 11.07 9.82
N ALA A 42 -7.35 11.30 11.10
CA ALA A 42 -5.97 11.22 11.60
C ALA A 42 -5.53 9.76 11.81
N ILE A 43 -5.48 8.98 10.73
CA ILE A 43 -5.07 7.58 10.73
C ILE A 43 -4.23 7.26 9.50
N PHE A 44 -3.18 6.46 9.69
CA PHE A 44 -2.30 5.96 8.66
C PHE A 44 -2.36 4.45 8.64
N ARG A 45 -2.40 3.87 7.44
CA ARG A 45 -2.44 2.42 7.25
C ARG A 45 -1.34 2.01 6.30
N ARG A 46 -0.42 1.14 6.75
CA ARG A 46 0.61 0.57 5.89
C ARG A 46 0.21 -0.84 5.50
N VAL A 47 0.23 -1.09 4.20
CA VAL A 47 -0.03 -2.40 3.59
C VAL A 47 1.26 -2.92 3.00
N ILE A 48 1.70 -4.10 3.40
CA ILE A 48 2.80 -4.82 2.76
C ILE A 48 2.26 -5.60 1.57
N VAL A 49 2.89 -5.42 0.41
CA VAL A 49 2.55 -6.14 -0.83
C VAL A 49 3.53 -7.28 -1.06
N GLY A 50 3.04 -8.53 -1.02
CA GLY A 50 3.89 -9.73 -0.96
C GLY A 50 4.75 -9.99 -2.20
N ARG A 51 4.30 -9.52 -3.39
CA ARG A 51 5.05 -9.64 -4.66
C ARG A 51 6.09 -8.54 -4.86
N LYS A 52 6.16 -7.56 -3.95
CA LYS A 52 7.06 -6.39 -4.03
C LYS A 52 6.83 -5.46 -5.23
N ARG A 53 5.68 -5.62 -5.88
CA ARG A 53 5.15 -4.79 -6.97
C ARG A 53 3.63 -4.89 -6.97
N LEU A 54 2.96 -3.92 -7.57
CA LEU A 54 1.52 -4.00 -7.84
C LEU A 54 1.21 -5.08 -8.89
N PRO A 55 -0.01 -5.64 -8.88
CA PRO A 55 -0.42 -6.66 -9.86
C PRO A 55 -0.43 -6.10 -11.28
N ASP A 56 -0.03 -6.92 -12.26
CA ASP A 56 -0.08 -6.53 -13.68
C ASP A 56 -1.52 -6.54 -14.22
N VAL A 57 -1.90 -5.43 -14.89
CA VAL A 57 -3.19 -5.24 -15.57
C VAL A 57 -3.40 -6.26 -16.69
N GLY A 58 -2.35 -6.61 -17.44
CA GLY A 58 -2.45 -7.48 -18.61
C GLY A 58 -2.77 -8.94 -18.28
N ALA A 59 -2.55 -9.36 -17.03
CA ALA A 59 -2.63 -10.77 -16.63
C ALA A 59 -3.78 -11.08 -15.66
N HIS A 60 -4.63 -10.10 -15.29
CA HIS A 60 -5.55 -10.23 -14.14
C HIS A 60 -4.82 -10.80 -12.92
N GLU A 61 -3.58 -10.36 -12.70
CA GLU A 61 -2.70 -10.92 -11.69
C GLU A 61 -3.29 -10.67 -10.30
N ARG A 62 -3.20 -11.69 -9.45
CA ARG A 62 -3.64 -11.61 -8.05
C ARG A 62 -2.42 -11.49 -7.16
N THR A 63 -2.34 -10.39 -6.42
CA THR A 63 -1.27 -10.11 -5.48
C THR A 63 -1.82 -10.10 -4.06
N TRP A 64 -1.19 -10.87 -3.18
CA TRP A 64 -1.53 -10.86 -1.77
C TRP A 64 -0.81 -9.70 -1.06
N GLY A 65 -1.49 -9.10 -0.10
CA GLY A 65 -0.90 -8.13 0.83
C GLY A 65 -1.59 -8.19 2.18
N PHE A 66 -1.09 -7.42 3.15
CA PHE A 66 -1.74 -7.29 4.44
C PHE A 66 -1.41 -5.96 5.11
N VAL A 67 -2.33 -5.47 5.95
CA VAL A 67 -2.09 -4.30 6.80
C VAL A 67 -1.13 -4.71 7.91
N ASP A 68 0.08 -4.15 7.95
CA ASP A 68 1.06 -4.43 8.99
C ASP A 68 1.04 -3.40 10.12
N LEU A 69 0.78 -2.13 9.77
CA LEU A 69 0.78 -1.01 10.70
C LEU A 69 -0.49 -0.17 10.54
N VAL A 70 -1.07 0.21 11.67
CA VAL A 70 -2.11 1.23 11.78
C VAL A 70 -1.68 2.21 12.86
N ALA A 71 -1.53 3.48 12.52
CA ALA A 71 -1.05 4.51 13.41
C ALA A 71 -1.95 5.75 13.37
N CYS A 72 -2.03 6.50 14.46
CA CYS A 72 -2.76 7.77 14.53
C CYS A 72 -1.84 9.01 14.44
N ARG A 73 -0.54 8.78 14.24
CA ARG A 73 0.49 9.81 14.21
C ARG A 73 1.49 9.53 13.09
N PRO A 74 1.93 10.55 12.35
CA PRO A 74 2.89 10.37 11.27
C PRO A 74 4.27 9.93 11.78
N GLU A 75 4.67 10.38 12.99
CA GLU A 75 5.98 10.03 13.55
C GLU A 75 6.12 8.52 13.76
N ALA A 76 5.07 7.85 14.25
CA ALA A 76 5.07 6.40 14.43
C ALA A 76 5.22 5.63 13.11
N VAL A 77 4.75 6.21 11.99
CA VAL A 77 4.97 5.63 10.66
C VAL A 77 6.40 5.88 10.19
N ALA A 78 6.92 7.10 10.39
CA ALA A 78 8.27 7.47 10.01
C ALA A 78 9.35 6.64 10.74
N ASP A 79 9.14 6.37 12.03
CA ASP A 79 10.02 5.51 12.84
C ASP A 79 10.06 4.08 12.26
N GLU A 80 8.90 3.56 11.87
CA GLU A 80 8.77 2.24 11.25
C GLU A 80 9.30 2.18 9.80
N LEU A 81 9.56 3.32 9.16
CA LEU A 81 10.21 3.42 7.86
C LEU A 81 11.73 3.67 8.00
N ALA A 82 12.22 3.94 9.22
CA ALA A 82 13.62 4.20 9.51
C ALA A 82 14.52 2.95 9.39
N PRO A 83 15.85 3.11 9.32
CA PRO A 83 16.76 1.98 9.40
C PRO A 83 16.58 1.23 10.72
N GLU A 84 16.49 -0.09 10.65
CA GLU A 84 16.40 -0.95 11.83
C GLU A 84 17.75 -1.63 12.04
N THR A 85 18.34 -1.49 13.23
CA THR A 85 19.60 -2.17 13.54
C THR A 85 19.31 -3.51 14.19
N ASP A 86 19.60 -4.60 13.47
CA ASP A 86 19.48 -5.95 13.99
C ASP A 86 20.86 -6.49 14.40
N GLU A 87 21.01 -6.81 15.70
CA GLU A 87 22.16 -7.56 16.20
C GLU A 87 21.93 -9.06 15.98
N THR A 88 22.66 -9.67 15.04
CA THR A 88 22.56 -11.12 14.82
C THR A 88 23.68 -11.85 15.55
N ARG A 89 23.31 -12.88 16.34
CA ARG A 89 24.23 -13.71 17.14
C ARG A 89 25.38 -14.36 16.36
N THR A 90 25.28 -14.48 15.04
CA THR A 90 26.23 -15.25 14.21
C THR A 90 26.89 -14.44 13.09
N ARG A 91 26.46 -13.20 12.83
CA ARG A 91 26.95 -12.42 11.65
C ARG A 91 27.18 -10.92 11.93
N GLY A 92 27.25 -10.50 13.19
CA GLY A 92 27.47 -9.11 13.57
C GLY A 92 26.24 -8.21 13.46
N VAL A 93 26.45 -6.92 13.65
CA VAL A 93 25.43 -5.85 13.54
C VAL A 93 25.08 -5.66 12.06
N ARG A 94 23.80 -5.82 11.69
CA ARG A 94 23.31 -5.52 10.35
C ARG A 94 22.22 -4.47 10.44
N VAL A 95 22.37 -3.38 9.70
CA VAL A 95 21.36 -2.31 9.65
C VAL A 95 20.49 -2.56 8.43
N ALA A 96 19.22 -2.90 8.65
CA ALA A 96 18.22 -2.91 7.60
C ALA A 96 18.08 -1.48 7.05
N PRO A 97 18.23 -1.26 5.74
CA PRO A 97 18.14 0.06 5.15
C PRO A 97 16.77 0.70 5.38
N ARG A 98 16.77 2.03 5.46
CA ARG A 98 15.55 2.86 5.48
C ARG A 98 14.68 2.58 4.25
N ALA A 99 13.36 2.67 4.42
CA ALA A 99 12.44 2.64 3.29
C ALA A 99 12.57 3.93 2.44
N ARG A 100 12.32 3.81 1.13
CA ARG A 100 12.49 4.89 0.16
C ARG A 100 11.17 5.13 -0.57
N PRO A 101 10.75 6.39 -0.76
CA PRO A 101 9.53 6.69 -1.49
C PRO A 101 9.74 6.42 -2.99
N ALA A 102 8.70 5.93 -3.63
CA ALA A 102 8.65 5.61 -5.07
C ALA A 102 7.44 6.24 -5.77
N GLY A 103 6.50 6.84 -5.03
CA GLY A 103 5.41 7.60 -5.63
C GLY A 103 4.48 8.19 -4.58
N GLU A 104 3.71 9.18 -5.00
CA GLU A 104 2.60 9.78 -4.26
C GLU A 104 1.40 9.93 -5.19
N ALA A 105 0.21 9.66 -4.69
CA ALA A 105 -1.03 9.59 -5.43
C ALA A 105 -2.22 9.95 -4.55
N GLY A 106 -3.25 10.57 -5.13
CA GLY A 106 -4.59 10.54 -4.55
C GLY A 106 -5.24 9.16 -4.78
N TYR A 107 -6.00 8.65 -3.81
CA TYR A 107 -6.74 7.39 -3.91
C TYR A 107 -8.22 7.52 -3.59
N ALA A 108 -8.99 6.56 -4.10
CA ALA A 108 -10.39 6.35 -3.74
C ALA A 108 -10.68 4.84 -3.57
N ILE A 109 -11.46 4.50 -2.54
CA ILE A 109 -12.09 3.18 -2.40
C ILE A 109 -13.52 3.30 -2.90
N VAL A 110 -13.87 2.52 -3.93
CA VAL A 110 -15.10 2.66 -4.68
C VAL A 110 -15.80 1.32 -4.80
N GLU A 111 -17.08 1.28 -4.46
CA GLU A 111 -17.93 0.13 -4.72
C GLU A 111 -18.56 0.25 -6.10
N HIS A 112 -18.41 -0.77 -6.93
CA HIS A 112 -18.99 -0.84 -8.26
C HIS A 112 -19.29 -2.30 -8.64
N ALA A 113 -20.49 -2.56 -9.15
CA ALA A 113 -20.91 -3.87 -9.66
C ALA A 113 -20.65 -5.08 -8.72
N GLY A 114 -20.78 -4.90 -7.40
CA GLY A 114 -20.54 -5.96 -6.41
C GLY A 114 -19.06 -6.22 -6.08
N HIS A 115 -18.17 -5.37 -6.57
CA HIS A 115 -16.75 -5.35 -6.24
C HIS A 115 -16.38 -4.04 -5.54
N THR A 116 -15.34 -4.09 -4.72
CA THR A 116 -14.67 -2.88 -4.22
C THR A 116 -13.37 -2.68 -4.96
N HIS A 117 -13.17 -1.49 -5.48
CA HIS A 117 -11.98 -1.05 -6.18
C HIS A 117 -11.19 -0.11 -5.28
N LEU A 118 -9.87 -0.30 -5.18
CA LEU A 118 -8.91 0.73 -4.79
C LEU A 118 -8.38 1.34 -6.09
N VAL A 119 -8.65 2.62 -6.28
CA VAL A 119 -8.25 3.38 -7.45
C VAL A 119 -7.28 4.46 -7.01
N TYR A 120 -6.23 4.70 -7.78
CA TYR A 120 -5.34 5.83 -7.53
C TYR A 120 -4.97 6.56 -8.82
N VAL A 121 -4.59 7.83 -8.66
CA VAL A 121 -3.99 8.67 -9.70
C VAL A 121 -2.68 9.22 -9.17
N LEU A 122 -1.59 8.91 -9.85
CA LEU A 122 -0.24 9.34 -9.49
C LEU A 122 -0.09 10.87 -9.63
N GLU A 123 0.51 11.47 -8.63
CA GLU A 123 0.85 12.90 -8.56
C GLU A 123 2.35 13.13 -8.68
N LEU A 124 3.13 12.34 -7.94
CA LEU A 124 4.58 12.34 -7.99
C LEU A 124 5.12 10.92 -8.20
N PRO A 125 6.09 10.72 -9.12
CA PRO A 125 6.43 11.66 -10.18
C PRO A 125 5.25 11.90 -11.13
N GLU A 126 5.24 13.03 -11.84
CA GLU A 126 4.14 13.37 -12.78
C GLU A 126 3.96 12.31 -13.88
N ALA A 127 5.07 11.67 -14.28
CA ALA A 127 5.08 10.52 -15.17
C ALA A 127 5.88 9.37 -14.52
N PRO A 128 5.36 8.13 -14.54
CA PRO A 128 6.10 6.97 -14.04
C PRO A 128 7.46 6.80 -14.75
N GLY A 129 8.53 6.68 -13.96
CA GLY A 129 9.87 6.35 -14.43
C GLY A 129 10.17 4.85 -14.36
N PRO A 130 11.44 4.44 -14.63
CA PRO A 130 11.84 3.03 -14.58
C PRO A 130 11.52 2.32 -13.26
N VAL A 131 11.84 2.93 -12.12
CA VAL A 131 11.50 2.39 -10.79
C VAL A 131 10.00 2.16 -10.64
N GLN A 132 9.18 3.14 -11.03
CA GLN A 132 7.72 3.03 -10.94
C GLN A 132 7.21 1.89 -11.81
N HIS A 133 7.68 1.77 -13.06
CA HIS A 133 7.29 0.67 -13.96
C HIS A 133 7.67 -0.70 -13.40
N GLU A 134 8.88 -0.87 -12.86
CA GLU A 134 9.33 -2.14 -12.28
C GLU A 134 8.55 -2.52 -11.00
N LEU A 135 8.04 -1.53 -10.27
CA LEU A 135 7.14 -1.70 -9.12
C LEU A 135 5.67 -1.83 -9.51
N GLY A 136 5.33 -1.77 -10.80
CA GLY A 136 3.94 -1.82 -11.29
C GLY A 136 3.11 -0.57 -10.97
N ILE A 137 3.77 0.55 -10.65
CA ILE A 137 3.13 1.84 -10.41
C ILE A 137 2.86 2.50 -11.77
N HIS A 138 1.59 2.76 -12.05
CA HIS A 138 1.12 3.39 -13.28
C HIS A 138 0.62 4.81 -12.99
N ARG A 139 0.36 5.61 -14.04
CA ARG A 139 -0.18 6.96 -13.87
C ARG A 139 -1.56 6.94 -13.21
N ALA A 140 -2.37 5.94 -13.53
CA ALA A 140 -3.62 5.66 -12.85
C ALA A 140 -3.87 4.16 -12.90
N MET A 141 -4.50 3.60 -11.88
CA MET A 141 -4.80 2.17 -11.82
C MET A 141 -6.04 1.92 -10.98
N SER A 142 -6.84 0.92 -11.36
CA SER A 142 -7.90 0.34 -10.53
C SER A 142 -7.54 -1.09 -10.16
N MET A 143 -7.71 -1.43 -8.89
CA MET A 143 -7.51 -2.78 -8.39
C MET A 143 -8.75 -3.22 -7.62
N ILE A 144 -9.31 -4.38 -7.94
CA ILE A 144 -10.31 -5.01 -7.08
C ILE A 144 -9.62 -5.45 -5.79
N VAL A 145 -10.19 -5.08 -4.65
CA VAL A 145 -9.69 -5.42 -3.32
C VAL A 145 -10.68 -6.32 -2.60
N ALA A 146 -10.21 -7.50 -2.23
CA ALA A 146 -10.94 -8.45 -1.41
C ALA A 146 -10.23 -8.67 -0.06
N VAL A 147 -11.00 -8.62 1.02
CA VAL A 147 -10.54 -8.92 2.38
C VAL A 147 -10.66 -10.43 2.61
N ARG A 148 -9.59 -11.04 3.10
CA ARG A 148 -9.62 -12.41 3.55
C ARG A 148 -10.25 -12.49 4.95
N ASN A 149 -11.12 -13.47 5.14
CA ASN A 149 -11.68 -13.75 6.46
C ASN A 149 -10.66 -14.50 7.34
N PRO A 150 -10.25 -13.95 8.49
CA PRO A 150 -9.26 -14.57 9.38
C PRO A 150 -9.75 -15.89 9.99
N GLU A 151 -11.06 -16.07 10.12
CA GLU A 151 -11.74 -17.28 10.60
C GLU A 151 -12.16 -18.22 9.47
N GLY A 152 -12.02 -17.78 8.21
CA GLY A 152 -12.36 -18.59 7.04
C GLY A 152 -11.46 -19.82 6.91
N ALA A 153 -12.04 -20.94 6.49
CA ALA A 153 -11.29 -22.17 6.21
C ALA A 153 -10.18 -21.89 5.17
N ALA A 154 -8.94 -22.19 5.53
CA ALA A 154 -7.77 -21.95 4.72
C ALA A 154 -6.95 -23.23 4.53
N PRO A 155 -6.40 -23.47 3.33
CA PRO A 155 -5.36 -24.48 3.18
C PRO A 155 -4.22 -24.21 4.17
N PRO A 156 -3.60 -25.26 4.73
CA PRO A 156 -2.43 -25.12 5.58
C PRO A 156 -1.36 -24.25 4.90
N ALA A 157 -0.64 -23.45 5.70
CA ALA A 157 0.47 -22.58 5.25
C ALA A 157 0.11 -21.43 4.27
N THR A 158 -1.17 -21.07 4.09
CA THR A 158 -1.55 -19.91 3.26
C THR A 158 -1.76 -18.65 4.10
N GLY A 159 -1.00 -17.60 3.81
CA GLY A 159 -1.08 -16.24 4.39
C GLY A 159 -0.60 -16.13 5.84
N LEU A 160 -1.19 -15.22 6.63
CA LEU A 160 -0.65 -14.92 7.96
C LEU A 160 -0.82 -16.08 8.96
N PRO A 161 0.17 -16.32 9.83
CA PRO A 161 0.03 -17.27 10.92
C PRO A 161 -1.07 -16.80 11.89
N PRO A 162 -1.76 -17.72 12.59
CA PRO A 162 -2.93 -17.37 13.40
C PRO A 162 -2.73 -16.19 14.37
N GLY A 163 -1.59 -16.11 15.06
CA GLY A 163 -1.29 -15.02 15.99
C GLY A 163 -0.99 -13.66 15.37
N ARG A 164 -0.99 -13.54 14.04
CA ARG A 164 -0.80 -12.27 13.30
C ARG A 164 -2.01 -11.86 12.46
N ARG A 165 -3.08 -12.65 12.48
CA ARG A 165 -4.30 -12.33 11.73
C ARG A 165 -5.06 -11.19 12.40
N ALA A 166 -5.85 -10.46 11.62
CA ALA A 166 -6.70 -9.41 12.17
C ALA A 166 -7.72 -9.95 13.17
N HIS A 167 -7.92 -9.17 14.22
CA HIS A 167 -9.02 -9.34 15.17
C HIS A 167 -10.05 -8.24 14.92
N TYR A 168 -11.16 -8.62 14.27
CA TYR A 168 -12.21 -7.67 13.94
C TYR A 168 -13.26 -7.57 15.07
N PRO A 169 -13.82 -6.37 15.30
CA PRO A 169 -15.05 -6.22 16.05
C PRO A 169 -16.17 -7.09 15.45
N GLU A 170 -17.08 -7.55 16.30
CA GLU A 170 -18.12 -8.50 15.93
C GLU A 170 -18.96 -8.06 14.72
N GLN A 171 -19.24 -6.75 14.59
CA GLN A 171 -19.95 -6.20 13.45
C GLN A 171 -19.21 -6.42 12.12
N LEU A 172 -17.88 -6.21 12.09
CA LEU A 172 -17.06 -6.40 10.91
C LEU A 172 -16.88 -7.89 10.61
N GLN A 173 -16.69 -8.73 11.64
CA GLN A 173 -16.57 -10.17 11.46
C GLN A 173 -17.86 -10.78 10.90
N ARG A 174 -19.03 -10.39 11.45
CA ARG A 174 -20.34 -10.81 10.92
C ARG A 174 -20.56 -10.38 9.46
N ALA A 175 -20.05 -9.21 9.07
CA ALA A 175 -20.14 -8.75 7.69
C ALA A 175 -19.39 -9.67 6.72
N LEU A 176 -18.29 -10.31 7.13
CA LEU A 176 -17.60 -11.32 6.31
C LEU A 176 -18.39 -12.64 6.25
N GLY A 177 -19.04 -13.02 7.35
CA GLY A 177 -19.82 -14.25 7.45
C GLY A 177 -18.94 -15.49 7.29
N THR A 178 -19.40 -16.49 6.54
CA THR A 178 -18.65 -17.74 6.30
C THR A 178 -17.76 -17.69 5.07
N ARG A 179 -17.74 -16.54 4.36
CA ARG A 179 -16.97 -16.38 3.13
C ARG A 179 -15.47 -16.40 3.44
N ARG A 180 -14.67 -17.05 2.59
CA ARG A 180 -13.20 -17.02 2.68
C ARG A 180 -12.63 -15.66 2.30
N PHE A 181 -13.22 -15.04 1.28
CA PHE A 181 -12.92 -13.69 0.84
C PHE A 181 -14.22 -12.93 0.64
N ALA A 182 -14.24 -11.65 1.00
CA ALA A 182 -15.33 -10.74 0.72
C ALA A 182 -14.77 -9.46 0.08
N PRO A 183 -15.55 -8.73 -0.73
CA PRO A 183 -15.15 -7.38 -1.15
C PRO A 183 -14.86 -6.51 0.07
N LEU A 184 -14.00 -5.50 -0.09
CA LEU A 184 -13.75 -4.50 0.94
C LEU A 184 -14.96 -3.56 1.08
N ASP A 185 -16.09 -4.06 1.59
CA ASP A 185 -17.35 -3.30 1.68
C ASP A 185 -17.27 -2.14 2.69
N SER A 186 -16.30 -2.21 3.62
CA SER A 186 -16.05 -1.20 4.64
C SER A 186 -14.54 -0.90 4.73
N PRO A 187 -14.10 0.34 4.49
CA PRO A 187 -12.71 0.75 4.68
C PRO A 187 -12.19 0.48 6.11
N LYS A 188 -13.09 0.36 7.09
CA LYS A 188 -12.75 0.04 8.49
C LYS A 188 -12.02 -1.29 8.67
N PHE A 189 -12.14 -2.24 7.74
CA PHE A 189 -11.30 -3.44 7.79
C PHE A 189 -9.81 -3.08 7.77
N LEU A 190 -9.43 -2.05 7.02
CA LEU A 190 -8.04 -1.61 6.92
C LEU A 190 -7.53 -0.90 8.20
N ASP A 191 -8.40 -0.59 9.16
CA ASP A 191 -8.04 -0.01 10.45
C ASP A 191 -7.54 -1.08 11.46
N HIS A 192 -7.40 -2.33 11.02
CA HIS A 192 -6.96 -3.45 11.85
C HIS A 192 -5.67 -4.07 11.29
N PRO A 193 -4.56 -4.07 12.06
CA PRO A 193 -3.36 -4.82 11.71
C PRO A 193 -3.67 -6.32 11.52
N GLY A 194 -2.97 -6.96 10.59
CA GLY A 194 -3.18 -8.36 10.22
C GLY A 194 -4.31 -8.58 9.20
N THR A 195 -4.91 -7.50 8.69
CA THR A 195 -5.94 -7.58 7.65
C THR A 195 -5.31 -8.03 6.34
N GLU A 196 -5.59 -9.25 5.93
CA GLU A 196 -5.09 -9.81 4.67
C GLU A 196 -5.97 -9.41 3.49
N LEU A 197 -5.32 -8.99 2.41
CA LEU A 197 -5.94 -8.47 1.19
C LEU A 197 -5.50 -9.30 -0.03
N VAL A 198 -6.40 -9.38 -1.00
CA VAL A 198 -6.07 -9.78 -2.37
C VAL A 198 -6.33 -8.57 -3.26
N LEU A 199 -5.28 -8.12 -3.93
CA LEU A 199 -5.28 -7.05 -4.92
C LEU A 199 -5.31 -7.70 -6.30
N ILE A 200 -6.28 -7.34 -7.12
CA ILE A 200 -6.43 -7.87 -8.48
C ILE A 200 -6.48 -6.69 -9.42
N ALA A 201 -5.54 -6.62 -10.35
CA ALA A 201 -5.55 -5.54 -11.33
C ALA A 201 -6.82 -5.62 -12.18
N ALA A 202 -7.53 -4.49 -12.30
CA ALA A 202 -8.63 -4.33 -13.23
C ALA A 202 -8.09 -3.74 -14.53
N SER A 203 -8.56 -4.25 -15.67
CA SER A 203 -8.26 -3.69 -16.98
C SER A 203 -9.17 -2.49 -17.25
N GLY A 204 -8.69 -1.54 -18.07
CA GLY A 204 -9.48 -0.39 -18.48
C GLY A 204 -9.00 0.98 -17.99
N ASP A 205 -9.69 2.04 -18.41
CA ASP A 205 -9.49 3.39 -17.86
C ASP A 205 -10.28 3.50 -16.56
N PRO A 206 -9.60 3.55 -15.40
CA PRO A 206 -10.26 3.41 -14.12
C PRO A 206 -11.20 4.58 -13.79
N LEU A 207 -10.88 5.79 -14.24
CA LEU A 207 -11.69 6.97 -13.96
C LEU A 207 -12.93 6.99 -14.84
N ARG A 208 -12.74 6.68 -16.12
CA ARG A 208 -13.83 6.67 -17.10
C ARG A 208 -14.83 5.54 -16.85
N GLU A 209 -14.34 4.34 -16.51
CA GLU A 209 -15.21 3.17 -16.28
C GLU A 209 -16.02 3.28 -15.00
N LEU A 210 -15.39 3.81 -13.93
CA LEU A 210 -16.08 3.99 -12.66
C LEU A 210 -16.88 5.30 -12.62
N GLY A 211 -16.63 6.24 -13.54
CA GLY A 211 -17.28 7.54 -13.58
C GLY A 211 -16.99 8.37 -12.32
N ILE A 212 -15.75 8.27 -11.82
CA ILE A 212 -15.29 8.95 -10.60
C ILE A 212 -14.22 9.97 -10.94
N ASP A 213 -14.20 11.05 -10.17
CA ASP A 213 -13.09 11.99 -10.14
C ASP A 213 -12.36 11.84 -8.81
N ILE A 214 -11.03 11.74 -8.85
CA ILE A 214 -10.21 11.61 -7.65
C ILE A 214 -9.52 12.96 -7.48
N PRO A 215 -9.88 13.73 -6.43
CA PRO A 215 -9.24 15.01 -6.19
C PRO A 215 -7.75 14.78 -6.00
N LYS A 216 -6.93 15.54 -6.74
CA LYS A 216 -5.50 15.56 -6.51
C LYS A 216 -5.20 16.43 -5.30
N CYS A 217 -4.20 16.08 -4.49
CA CYS A 217 -3.71 16.87 -3.35
C CYS A 217 -3.32 18.31 -3.78
N ARG A 218 -3.02 18.51 -5.08
CA ARG A 218 -2.65 19.81 -5.67
C ARG A 218 -3.71 20.91 -5.70
N GLU A 219 -4.96 20.67 -5.27
CA GLU A 219 -5.99 21.73 -5.26
C GLU A 219 -6.12 22.51 -3.93
N THR A 220 -5.38 22.14 -2.89
CA THR A 220 -5.35 22.89 -1.62
C THR A 220 -4.02 23.64 -1.42
N PRO A 221 -4.04 24.94 -1.03
CA PRO A 221 -2.84 25.78 -0.92
C PRO A 221 -1.99 25.57 0.34
N GLU A 222 -2.26 24.54 1.15
CA GLU A 222 -1.36 24.17 2.26
C GLU A 222 -0.55 22.92 1.93
N PRO A 223 0.77 22.90 2.22
CA PRO A 223 1.64 21.79 1.89
C PRO A 223 1.39 20.62 2.86
N THR A 224 0.47 19.73 2.50
CA THR A 224 0.26 18.43 3.15
C THR A 224 0.56 17.28 2.20
N ASP A 225 1.69 17.36 1.49
CA ASP A 225 2.28 16.18 0.84
C ASP A 225 2.48 15.10 1.91
N LEU A 226 1.90 13.93 1.71
CA LEU A 226 1.97 12.80 2.65
C LEU A 226 3.44 12.46 2.93
N LEU A 227 4.30 12.57 1.92
CA LEU A 227 5.74 12.38 2.04
C LEU A 227 6.35 13.44 2.97
N SER A 228 6.01 14.72 2.81
CA SER A 228 6.46 15.78 3.74
C SER A 228 6.04 15.51 5.18
N ARG A 229 4.80 15.06 5.40
CA ARG A 229 4.28 14.74 6.74
C ARG A 229 4.97 13.55 7.39
N LEU A 230 5.49 12.62 6.59
CA LEU A 230 6.29 11.49 7.04
C LEU A 230 7.77 11.83 7.18
N GLY A 231 8.14 13.09 6.96
CA GLY A 231 9.52 13.54 7.03
C GLY A 231 10.38 13.02 5.87
N ALA A 232 9.79 12.75 4.70
CA ALA A 232 10.49 12.36 3.48
C ALA A 232 11.21 13.54 2.81
N GLU A 233 12.02 14.27 3.58
CA GLU A 233 12.85 15.35 3.08
C GLU A 233 14.12 14.78 2.42
N PRO A 234 14.76 15.49 1.46
CA PRO A 234 15.98 15.05 0.77
C PRO A 234 17.14 14.62 1.70
N GLY A 235 17.15 15.07 2.97
CA GLY A 235 18.13 14.68 3.99
C GLY A 235 17.74 13.46 4.84
N ALA A 236 16.45 13.10 4.88
CA ALA A 236 15.93 11.99 5.67
C ALA A 236 15.69 10.73 4.83
N HIS A 237 15.33 10.88 3.55
CA HIS A 237 15.08 9.78 2.63
C HIS A 237 15.72 10.03 1.25
N PRO A 238 16.33 9.01 0.60
CA PRO A 238 16.76 9.13 -0.79
C PRO A 238 15.54 9.34 -1.70
N LEU A 239 15.43 10.51 -2.33
CA LEU A 239 14.32 10.88 -3.22
C LEU A 239 14.59 10.58 -4.70
N GLY A 240 15.80 10.16 -5.07
CA GLY A 240 16.14 9.78 -6.45
C GLY A 240 15.17 8.76 -7.08
N PRO A 241 14.72 7.72 -6.36
CA PRO A 241 13.73 6.78 -6.89
C PRO A 241 12.37 7.42 -7.20
N LEU A 242 11.93 8.36 -6.36
CA LEU A 242 10.68 9.10 -6.53
C LEU A 242 10.78 10.12 -7.68
N LEU A 243 11.78 10.98 -7.65
CA LEU A 243 11.86 12.18 -8.50
C LEU A 243 12.51 11.90 -9.86
N GLU A 244 13.46 10.97 -9.89
CA GLU A 244 14.28 10.70 -11.07
C GLU A 244 14.03 9.30 -11.65
N GLY A 245 13.25 8.47 -10.96
CA GLY A 245 12.92 7.11 -11.38
C GLY A 245 14.13 6.17 -11.43
N ARG A 246 15.18 6.46 -10.65
CA ARG A 246 16.42 5.65 -10.61
C ARG A 246 16.52 4.86 -9.32
N TRP A 247 16.92 3.59 -9.44
CA TRP A 247 17.22 2.79 -8.27
C TRP A 247 18.45 3.29 -7.54
N GLU A 248 18.31 3.32 -6.22
CA GLU A 248 19.34 3.66 -5.25
C GLU A 248 19.24 2.69 -4.08
#